data_AF-A0A3B9KDF5-F1
#
_entry.id   AF-A0A3B9KDF5-F1
#
_cell.length_a   1.000
_cell.length_b   1.000
_cell.length_c   1.000
_cell.angle_alpha   90.00
_cell.angle_beta   90.00
_cell.angle_gamma   90.00
#
_symmetry.space_group_name_H-M   'P 1'
#
loop_
_entity.id
_entity.type
_entity.pdbx_description
1 polymer ?
#
loop_
_entity_poly.entity_id
_entity_poly.type
_entity_poly.pdbx_seq_one_letter_code
_entity_poly.pdbx_strand_id
1 'polypeptide(L)'
;MNSGNLIIGQSGGATAVINASLVGAIEAALKDTHIDGIYGMRYGVEGLLKENIIDLRQQPADLWPRIRNTPSAALGSCRYKLQEDDPERVIALLRKH
;
A
#
# COMPACT_ATOMS: atom_id res chain seq x y z
N MET A 1 16.71 17.25 -6.10
CA MET A 1 16.14 15.97 -6.58
C MET A 1 14.68 15.98 -6.19
N ASN A 2 13.76 15.64 -7.08
CA ASN A 2 12.34 15.56 -6.71
C ASN A 2 12.14 14.30 -5.88
N SER A 3 11.75 14.47 -4.62
CA SER A 3 11.26 13.39 -3.77
C SER A 3 9.76 13.18 -4.01
N GLY A 4 9.28 11.97 -3.76
CA GLY A 4 7.87 11.62 -3.87
C GLY A 4 7.44 10.62 -2.80
N ASN A 5 6.15 10.28 -2.80
CA ASN A 5 5.59 9.33 -1.85
C ASN A 5 5.27 8.02 -2.54
N LEU A 6 5.46 6.90 -1.82
CA LEU A 6 4.99 5.59 -2.23
C LEU A 6 3.66 5.29 -1.56
N ILE A 7 2.71 4.81 -2.35
CA ILE A 7 1.49 4.19 -1.84
C ILE A 7 1.29 2.82 -2.48
N ILE A 8 0.96 1.82 -1.68
CA ILE A 8 0.79 0.43 -2.13
C ILE A 8 -0.48 -0.18 -1.54
N GLY A 9 -1.15 -1.02 -2.29
CA GLY A 9 -2.30 -1.78 -1.80
C GLY A 9 -2.35 -3.17 -2.44
N GLN A 10 -3.02 -4.08 -1.76
CA GLN A 10 -3.23 -5.45 -2.22
C GLN A 10 -4.66 -5.56 -2.77
N SER A 11 -4.83 -6.23 -3.91
CA SER A 11 -6.12 -6.35 -4.59
C SER A 11 -6.27 -7.76 -5.19
N GLY A 12 -7.52 -8.21 -5.34
CA GLY A 12 -7.85 -9.55 -5.83
C GLY A 12 -7.80 -10.65 -4.76
N GLY A 13 -7.65 -11.90 -5.18
CA GLY A 13 -7.54 -13.04 -4.28
C GLY A 13 -6.20 -13.04 -3.56
N ALA A 14 -6.22 -13.09 -2.23
CA ALA A 14 -4.98 -13.17 -1.44
C ALA A 14 -4.25 -14.51 -1.71
N THR A 15 -2.92 -14.47 -1.75
CA THR A 15 -2.09 -15.65 -1.99
C THR A 15 -1.23 -15.96 -0.78
N ALA A 16 -0.53 -17.11 -0.79
CA ALA A 16 0.42 -17.46 0.27
C ALA A 16 1.63 -16.52 0.34
N VAL A 17 1.92 -15.75 -0.72
CA VAL A 17 3.18 -15.00 -0.87
C VAL A 17 3.01 -13.51 -1.17
N ILE A 18 1.78 -13.00 -1.30
CA ILE A 18 1.54 -11.58 -1.63
C ILE A 18 2.13 -10.62 -0.58
N ASN A 19 2.25 -11.05 0.67
CA ASN A 19 2.92 -10.28 1.72
C ASN A 19 4.43 -10.18 1.54
N ALA A 20 5.07 -11.17 0.90
CA ALA A 20 6.49 -11.08 0.58
C ALA A 20 6.76 -9.98 -0.44
N SER A 21 5.88 -9.80 -1.43
CA SER A 21 5.94 -8.68 -2.39
C SER A 21 5.74 -7.33 -1.70
N LEU A 22 4.76 -7.22 -0.80
CA LEU A 22 4.52 -6.01 -0.01
C LEU A 22 5.77 -5.63 0.81
N VAL A 23 6.33 -6.58 1.55
CA VAL A 23 7.53 -6.35 2.38
C VAL A 23 8.73 -5.97 1.53
N GLY A 24 8.94 -6.63 0.38
CA GLY A 24 10.02 -6.28 -0.54
C GLY A 24 9.93 -4.84 -1.06
N ALA A 25 8.72 -4.36 -1.40
CA ALA A 25 8.51 -2.98 -1.82
C ALA A 25 8.80 -1.98 -0.69
N ILE A 26 8.35 -2.27 0.53
CA ILE A 26 8.59 -1.41 1.70
C ILE A 26 10.08 -1.33 2.04
N GLU A 27 10.78 -2.47 2.09
CA GLU A 27 12.21 -2.51 2.38
C GLU A 27 13.06 -1.79 1.33
N ALA A 28 12.68 -1.87 0.06
CA ALA A 28 13.32 -1.10 -1.01
C ALA A 28 13.05 0.40 -0.81
N ALA A 29 11.81 0.77 -0.53
CA ALA A 29 11.41 2.17 -0.35
C ALA A 29 12.02 2.84 0.88
N LEU A 30 12.23 2.09 1.97
CA LEU A 30 12.92 2.59 3.17
C LEU A 30 14.40 2.91 2.92
N LYS A 31 15.01 2.35 1.86
CA LYS A 31 16.43 2.57 1.51
C LYS A 31 16.62 3.64 0.43
N ASP A 32 15.54 4.06 -0.24
CA ASP A 32 15.61 5.05 -1.31
C ASP A 32 15.40 6.46 -0.75
N THR A 33 16.40 7.32 -0.92
CA THR A 33 16.36 8.72 -0.46
C THR A 33 15.40 9.61 -1.25
N HIS A 34 14.86 9.13 -2.38
CA HIS A 34 13.85 9.85 -3.15
C HIS A 34 12.42 9.60 -2.66
N ILE A 35 12.22 8.71 -1.68
CA ILE A 35 10.89 8.38 -1.14
C ILE A 35 10.75 8.99 0.26
N ASP A 36 9.79 9.90 0.44
CA ASP A 36 9.56 10.61 1.70
C ASP A 36 8.47 9.96 2.57
N GLY A 37 7.37 9.51 1.95
CA GLY A 37 6.25 8.83 2.59
C GLY A 37 6.08 7.41 2.07
N ILE A 38 5.65 6.48 2.93
CA ILE A 38 5.32 5.10 2.54
C ILE A 38 3.96 4.76 3.14
N TYR A 39 2.96 4.64 2.28
CA TYR A 39 1.56 4.50 2.67
C TYR A 39 0.95 3.19 2.17
N GLY A 40 0.05 2.63 2.96
CA GLY A 40 -0.69 1.40 2.65
C GLY A 40 -2.17 1.67 2.45
N MET A 41 -2.75 1.24 1.33
CA MET A 41 -4.20 1.30 1.10
C MET A 41 -4.91 0.16 1.85
N ARG A 42 -5.63 0.45 2.93
CA ARG A 42 -6.31 -0.57 3.73
C ARG A 42 -7.53 -1.11 2.98
N TYR A 43 -7.51 -2.40 2.63
CA TYR A 43 -8.49 -3.02 1.72
C TYR A 43 -8.39 -2.51 0.28
N GLY A 44 -7.17 -2.34 -0.24
CA GLY A 44 -6.94 -2.00 -1.65
C GLY A 44 -7.52 -0.64 -2.05
N VAL A 45 -7.96 -0.51 -3.31
CA VAL A 45 -8.41 0.80 -3.85
C VAL A 45 -9.66 1.35 -3.17
N GLU A 46 -10.52 0.50 -2.60
CA GLU A 46 -11.62 0.97 -1.75
C GLU A 46 -11.13 1.71 -0.52
N GLY A 47 -10.01 1.26 0.05
CA GLY A 47 -9.33 1.93 1.15
C GLY A 47 -8.95 3.35 0.78
N LEU A 48 -8.31 3.51 -0.38
CA LEU A 48 -7.94 4.83 -0.90
C LEU A 48 -9.17 5.71 -1.10
N LEU A 49 -10.21 5.22 -1.78
CA LEU A 49 -11.45 5.96 -2.02
C LEU A 49 -12.19 6.38 -0.73
N LYS A 50 -11.98 5.65 0.37
CA LYS A 50 -12.51 5.93 1.71
C LYS A 50 -11.50 6.67 2.61
N GLU A 51 -10.36 7.10 2.07
CA GLU A 51 -9.25 7.72 2.79
C GLU A 51 -8.73 6.89 3.99
N ASN A 52 -8.92 5.57 3.92
CA ASN A 52 -8.43 4.61 4.91
C ASN A 52 -7.02 4.15 4.53
N ILE A 53 -6.05 4.99 4.88
CA ILE A 53 -4.64 4.82 4.54
C ILE A 53 -3.83 4.64 5.83
N ILE A 54 -2.86 3.73 5.78
CA ILE A 54 -1.93 3.45 6.88
C ILE A 54 -0.57 4.06 6.57
N ASP A 55 0.00 4.80 7.51
CA ASP A 55 1.43 5.15 7.44
C ASP A 55 2.28 3.93 7.80
N LEU A 56 2.98 3.41 6.81
CA LEU A 56 3.81 2.21 6.96
C LEU A 56 5.15 2.54 7.63
N ARG A 57 5.62 3.79 7.61
CA ARG A 57 6.85 4.17 8.33
C ARG A 57 6.68 4.15 9.85
N GLN A 58 5.45 4.31 10.33
CA GLN A 58 5.12 4.27 11.76
C GLN A 58 5.01 2.85 12.32
N GLN A 59 5.14 1.81 11.48
CA GLN A 59 5.04 0.43 11.94
C GLN A 59 6.37 -0.06 12.54
N PRO A 60 6.33 -0.93 13.57
CA PRO A 60 7.52 -1.52 14.16
C PRO A 60 8.38 -2.27 13.12
N ALA A 61 9.71 -2.10 13.19
CA ALA A 61 10.62 -2.71 12.22
C ALA A 61 10.58 -4.26 12.22
N ASP A 62 10.26 -4.87 13.37
CA ASP A 62 10.11 -6.33 13.53
C ASP A 62 8.80 -6.87 12.92
N LEU A 63 7.88 -6.00 12.51
CA LEU A 63 6.65 -6.39 11.84
C LEU A 63 6.93 -7.00 10.45
N TRP A 64 7.88 -6.44 9.69
CA TRP A 64 8.10 -6.82 8.29
C TRP A 64 8.57 -8.27 8.11
N PRO A 65 9.55 -8.78 8.89
CA PRO A 65 9.93 -10.18 8.84
C PRO A 65 8.78 -11.14 9.18
N ARG A 66 7.87 -10.73 10.08
CA ARG A 66 6.70 -11.54 10.45
C ARG A 66 5.66 -11.56 9.32
N ILE A 67 5.36 -10.40 8.75
CA ILE A 67 4.42 -10.27 7.62
C ILE A 67 4.92 -11.04 6.40
N ARG A 68 6.22 -10.98 6.10
CA ARG A 68 6.83 -11.64 4.92
C ARG A 68 6.44 -13.11 4.79
N ASN A 69 6.40 -13.82 5.92
CA ASN A 69 6.10 -15.25 5.99
C ASN A 69 4.65 -15.56 6.41
N THR A 70 3.80 -14.54 6.48
CA THR A 70 2.38 -14.69 6.81
C THR A 70 1.57 -14.77 5.50
N PRO A 71 0.75 -15.82 5.30
CA PRO A 71 -0.11 -15.93 4.11
C PRO A 71 -1.22 -14.86 4.13
N SER A 72 -2.01 -14.79 3.06
CA SER A 72 -3.06 -13.78 2.86
C SER A 72 -2.50 -12.37 2.61
N ALA A 73 -3.36 -11.36 2.64
CA ALA A 73 -3.03 -9.96 2.38
C ALA A 73 -3.05 -9.15 3.70
N ALA A 74 -1.88 -8.70 4.16
CA ALA A 74 -1.71 -7.97 5.41
C ALA A 74 -2.43 -6.61 5.42
N LEU A 75 -2.48 -5.90 4.28
CA LEU A 75 -3.27 -4.68 4.13
C LEU A 75 -4.76 -4.97 3.92
N GLY A 76 -5.17 -6.24 3.89
CA GLY A 76 -6.45 -6.65 3.34
C GLY A 76 -6.48 -6.46 1.83
N SER A 77 -7.51 -7.01 1.21
CA SER A 77 -7.70 -6.94 -0.24
C SER A 77 -9.10 -6.44 -0.57
N CYS A 78 -9.32 -6.02 -1.81
CA CYS A 78 -10.64 -5.71 -2.35
C CYS A 78 -10.90 -6.49 -3.64
N ARG A 79 -12.19 -6.56 -4.03
CA ARG A 79 -12.64 -6.98 -5.37
C ARG A 79 -13.40 -5.88 -6.10
N TYR A 80 -13.36 -4.66 -5.56
CA TYR A 80 -14.02 -3.51 -6.14
C TYR A 80 -13.48 -3.22 -7.52
N LYS A 81 -14.39 -3.16 -8.48
CA LYS A 81 -14.12 -2.73 -9.84
C LYS A 81 -14.41 -1.22 -9.90
N LEU A 82 -13.43 -0.45 -10.36
CA LEU A 82 -13.58 0.99 -10.51
C LEU A 82 -14.77 1.31 -11.43
N GLN A 83 -15.57 2.29 -11.02
CA GLN A 83 -16.63 2.90 -11.81
C GLN A 83 -16.04 4.01 -12.70
N GLU A 84 -16.87 4.61 -13.55
CA GLU A 84 -16.43 5.62 -14.53
C GLU A 84 -15.80 6.86 -13.87
N ASP A 85 -16.26 7.28 -12.69
CA ASP A 85 -15.80 8.47 -11.97
C ASP A 85 -14.64 8.20 -11.00
N ASP A 86 -14.41 6.94 -10.63
CA ASP A 86 -13.39 6.60 -9.64
C ASP A 86 -11.95 6.98 -10.05
N PRO A 87 -11.50 6.85 -11.32
CA PRO A 87 -10.13 7.20 -11.70
C PRO A 87 -9.77 8.66 -11.37
N GLU A 88 -10.68 9.59 -11.62
CA GLU A 88 -10.46 11.02 -11.31
C GLU A 88 -10.33 11.24 -9.81
N ARG A 89 -11.20 10.58 -9.03
CA ARG A 89 -11.18 10.62 -7.56
C ARG A 89 -9.88 10.01 -7.01
N VAL A 90 -9.46 8.86 -7.54
CA VAL A 90 -8.19 8.20 -7.18
C VAL A 90 -7.02 9.13 -7.47
N ILE A 91 -6.95 9.75 -8.64
CA ILE A 91 -5.86 10.69 -8.98
C ILE A 91 -5.87 11.90 -8.04
N ALA A 92 -7.03 12.46 -7.72
CA ALA A 92 -7.14 13.57 -6.79
C ALA A 92 -6.62 13.21 -5.39
N LEU A 93 -6.96 12.01 -4.90
CA LEU A 93 -6.48 11.49 -3.62
C LEU A 93 -4.97 11.22 -3.64
N LEU A 94 -4.43 10.65 -4.73
CA LEU A 94 -3.00 10.43 -4.89
C LEU A 94 -2.19 11.74 -4.93
N ARG A 95 -2.77 12.85 -5.39
CA ARG A 95 -2.12 14.17 -5.35
C ARG A 95 -2.15 14.82 -3.96
N LYS A 96 -3.08 14.41 -3.10
CA LYS A 96 -3.20 14.89 -1.71
C LYS A 96 -2.16 14.26 -0.80
N HIS A 97 -1.79 13.01 -1.08
CA HIS A 97 -0.84 12.20 -0.31
C HIS A 97 0.55 12.21 -0.90
#